data_AF-A0A967AYP1-F1
#
_entry.id   AF-A0A967AYP1-F1
#
_cell.length_a   1.000
_cell.length_b   1.000
_cell.length_c   1.000
_cell.angle_alpha   90.00
_cell.angle_beta   90.00
_cell.angle_gamma   90.00
#
_symmetry.space_group_name_H-M   'P 1'
#
loop_
_entity.id
_entity.type
_entity.pdbx_description
1 polymer ?
#
loop_
_entity_poly.entity_id
_entity_poly.type
_entity_poly.pdbx_seq_one_letter_code
_entity_poly.pdbx_strand_id
1 'polypeptide(L)'
;MRAWVLLAGFVLAAGWAVWAQRRMQRRVLAFLVRRTFGQPPGKGARLTHLVQGGAAVAAVAVLALAGWAEQVERWFWLRIPLALLVLLVYVPFAATLARIHLARVRRGSTPQARLQQMGATPGMAEAIARAGRPWAVVGSVVMIVAVLILAWHHLR
;
A
#
# COMPACT_ATOMS: atom_id res chain seq x y z
N MET A 1 0.95 -29.75 5.55
CA MET A 1 0.79 -28.93 4.33
C MET A 1 2.14 -28.77 3.65
N ARG A 2 2.25 -29.09 2.35
CA ARG A 2 3.55 -29.15 1.64
C ARG A 2 4.15 -27.74 1.51
N ALA A 3 5.37 -27.54 1.99
CA ALA A 3 6.08 -26.24 1.97
C ALA A 3 6.05 -25.54 0.59
N TRP A 4 5.99 -26.33 -0.49
CA TRP A 4 5.80 -25.86 -1.87
C TRP A 4 4.55 -25.02 -2.09
N VAL A 5 3.44 -25.31 -1.40
CA VAL A 5 2.19 -24.53 -1.50
C VAL A 5 2.35 -23.15 -0.88
N LEU A 6 3.05 -23.06 0.26
CA LEU A 6 3.37 -21.78 0.90
C LEU A 6 4.32 -20.95 0.03
N LEU A 7 5.33 -21.60 -0.56
CA LEU A 7 6.31 -20.96 -1.42
C LEU A 7 5.68 -20.45 -2.73
N ALA A 8 4.84 -21.25 -3.37
CA ALA A 8 4.06 -20.85 -4.53
C ALA A 8 3.07 -19.71 -4.20
N GLY A 9 2.38 -19.79 -3.07
CA GLY A 9 1.49 -18.74 -2.59
C GLY A 9 2.23 -17.42 -2.35
N PHE A 10 3.43 -17.48 -1.76
CA PHE A 10 4.27 -16.31 -1.54
C PHE A 10 4.73 -15.66 -2.84
N VAL A 11 5.19 -16.46 -3.82
CA VAL A 11 5.60 -15.95 -5.14
C VAL A 11 4.42 -15.32 -5.87
N LEU A 12 3.24 -15.94 -5.83
CA LEU A 12 2.02 -15.40 -6.42
C LEU A 12 1.58 -14.10 -5.73
N ALA A 13 1.61 -14.04 -4.40
CA ALA A 13 1.28 -12.84 -3.64
C ALA A 13 2.27 -11.70 -3.91
N ALA A 14 3.57 -11.99 -3.98
CA ALA A 14 4.60 -11.02 -4.33
C ALA A 14 4.43 -10.52 -5.78
N GLY A 15 4.18 -11.44 -6.72
CA GLY A 15 3.90 -11.11 -8.12
C GLY A 15 2.66 -10.22 -8.27
N TRP A 16 1.58 -10.57 -7.58
CA TRP A 16 0.36 -9.76 -7.53
C TRP A 16 0.61 -8.38 -6.93
N ALA A 17 1.29 -8.30 -5.78
CA ALA A 17 1.61 -7.03 -5.12
C ALA A 17 2.40 -6.12 -6.05
N VAL A 18 3.41 -6.65 -6.75
CA VAL A 18 4.20 -5.89 -7.73
C VAL A 18 3.35 -5.42 -8.91
N TRP A 19 2.48 -6.29 -9.44
CA TRP A 19 1.59 -5.94 -10.54
C TRP A 19 0.57 -4.86 -10.14
N ALA A 20 -0.10 -5.05 -9.00
CA ALA A 20 -1.08 -4.12 -8.44
C ALA A 20 -0.43 -2.77 -8.12
N GLN A 21 0.75 -2.79 -7.49
CA GLN A 21 1.54 -1.59 -7.21
C GLN A 21 1.85 -0.83 -8.50
N ARG A 22 2.35 -1.50 -9.56
CA ARG A 22 2.64 -0.84 -10.84
C ARG A 22 1.40 -0.19 -11.47
N ARG A 23 0.24 -0.88 -11.40
CA ARG A 23 -1.02 -0.38 -11.95
C ARG A 23 -1.57 0.81 -11.16
N MET A 24 -1.55 0.72 -9.84
CA MET A 24 -2.02 1.77 -8.93
C MET A 24 -1.12 2.99 -8.95
N GLN A 25 0.21 2.79 -8.99
CA GLN A 25 1.19 3.87 -8.95
C GLN A 25 0.99 4.87 -10.08
N ARG A 26 0.73 4.43 -11.31
CA ARG A 26 0.45 5.36 -12.43
C ARG A 26 -0.81 6.19 -12.18
N ARG A 27 -1.88 5.57 -11.69
CA ARG A 27 -3.16 6.25 -11.43
C ARG A 27 -3.04 7.25 -10.28
N VAL A 28 -2.40 6.84 -9.18
CA VAL A 28 -2.20 7.68 -8.00
C VAL A 28 -1.30 8.85 -8.32
N LEU A 29 -0.16 8.63 -8.98
CA LEU A 29 0.75 9.71 -9.36
C LEU A 29 0.09 10.66 -10.37
N ALA A 30 -0.62 10.16 -11.37
CA ALA A 30 -1.35 11.01 -12.32
C ALA A 30 -2.45 11.83 -11.62
N PHE A 31 -3.20 11.21 -10.70
CA PHE A 31 -4.20 11.92 -9.89
C PHE A 31 -3.57 13.02 -9.03
N LEU A 32 -2.46 12.72 -8.34
CA LEU A 32 -1.75 13.69 -7.53
C LEU A 32 -1.27 14.87 -8.39
N VAL A 33 -0.56 14.58 -9.49
CA VAL A 33 -0.04 15.62 -10.39
C VAL A 33 -1.16 16.48 -10.99
N ARG A 34 -2.25 15.88 -11.47
CA ARG A 34 -3.40 16.63 -12.02
C ARG A 34 -4.03 17.54 -10.97
N ARG A 35 -4.17 17.07 -9.73
CA ARG A 35 -4.87 17.79 -8.66
C ARG A 35 -4.00 18.84 -7.97
N THR A 36 -2.68 18.77 -8.16
CA THR A 36 -1.70 19.70 -7.60
C THR A 36 -0.99 20.53 -8.67
N PHE A 37 -1.40 20.42 -9.93
CA PHE A 37 -0.82 21.20 -11.03
C PHE A 37 -1.03 22.70 -10.80
N GLY A 38 0.06 23.48 -10.94
CA GLY A 38 0.05 24.92 -10.69
C GLY A 38 -0.11 25.35 -9.22
N GLN A 39 -0.10 24.41 -8.28
CA GLN A 39 -0.26 24.67 -6.84
C GLN A 39 1.10 24.66 -6.12
N PRO A 40 1.20 25.31 -4.94
CA PRO A 40 2.42 25.27 -4.15
C PRO A 40 2.75 23.83 -3.72
N PRO A 41 4.06 23.49 -3.58
CA PRO A 41 4.52 22.13 -3.27
C PRO A 41 3.93 21.56 -1.98
N GLY A 42 3.59 22.42 -1.00
CA GLY A 42 2.95 22.03 0.26
C GLY A 42 1.56 21.39 0.06
N LYS A 43 0.82 21.75 -0.99
CA LYS A 43 -0.49 21.16 -1.29
C LYS A 43 -0.36 19.71 -1.76
N GLY A 44 0.71 19.39 -2.49
CA GLY A 44 1.02 18.02 -2.92
C GLY A 44 1.36 17.10 -1.75
N ALA A 45 2.15 17.60 -0.79
CA ALA A 45 2.43 16.86 0.44
C ALA A 45 1.14 16.62 1.26
N ARG A 46 0.33 17.66 1.48
CA ARG A 46 -0.92 17.55 2.24
C ARG A 46 -1.90 16.57 1.60
N LEU A 47 -2.08 16.64 0.28
CA LEU A 47 -2.96 15.72 -0.44
C LEU A 47 -2.46 14.27 -0.33
N THR A 48 -1.14 14.06 -0.39
CA THR A 48 -0.53 12.74 -0.20
C THR A 48 -0.86 12.17 1.18
N HIS A 49 -0.71 12.96 2.24
CA HIS A 49 -1.07 12.54 3.60
C HIS A 49 -2.57 12.26 3.75
N LEU A 50 -3.44 13.07 3.16
CA LEU A 50 -4.89 12.85 3.24
C LEU A 50 -5.30 11.55 2.55
N VAL A 51 -4.78 11.30 1.35
CA VAL A 51 -5.11 10.10 0.57
C VAL A 51 -4.55 8.84 1.25
N GLN A 52 -3.28 8.86 1.67
CA GLN A 52 -2.68 7.72 2.34
C GLN A 52 -3.25 7.49 3.74
N GLY A 53 -3.53 8.56 4.48
CA GLY A 53 -4.15 8.51 5.80
C GLY A 53 -5.59 8.02 5.75
N GLY A 54 -6.40 8.51 4.81
CA GLY A 54 -7.75 8.01 4.60
C GLY A 54 -7.76 6.51 4.26
N ALA A 55 -6.84 6.09 3.38
CA ALA A 55 -6.67 4.67 3.06
C ALA A 55 -6.21 3.84 4.28
N ALA A 56 -5.31 4.38 5.11
CA ALA A 56 -4.83 3.71 6.32
C ALA A 56 -5.96 3.54 7.35
N VAL A 57 -6.75 4.59 7.59
CA VAL A 57 -7.90 4.54 8.49
C VAL A 57 -8.92 3.52 7.99
N ALA A 58 -9.22 3.52 6.69
CA ALA A 58 -10.12 2.52 6.09
C ALA A 58 -9.58 1.09 6.27
N ALA A 59 -8.27 0.88 6.06
CA ALA A 59 -7.65 -0.43 6.25
C ALA A 59 -7.73 -0.90 7.71
N VAL A 60 -7.44 -0.02 8.67
CA VAL A 60 -7.55 -0.34 10.10
C VAL A 60 -9.00 -0.63 10.49
N ALA A 61 -9.96 0.15 9.99
CA ALA A 61 -11.38 -0.10 10.22
C ALA A 61 -11.83 -1.47 9.68
N VAL A 62 -11.36 -1.86 8.50
CA VAL A 62 -11.62 -3.20 7.92
C VAL A 62 -10.99 -4.31 8.76
N LEU A 63 -9.76 -4.13 9.26
CA LEU A 63 -9.14 -5.11 10.15
C LEU A 63 -9.85 -5.19 11.52
N ALA A 64 -10.32 -4.06 12.04
CA ALA A 64 -11.12 -4.02 13.27
C ALA A 64 -12.45 -4.75 13.07
N LEU A 65 -13.13 -4.54 11.94
CA LEU A 65 -14.33 -5.29 11.56
C LEU A 65 -14.05 -6.79 11.40
N ALA A 66 -12.89 -7.16 10.84
CA ALA A 66 -12.49 -8.56 10.72
C ALA A 66 -12.30 -9.21 12.11
N GLY A 67 -11.68 -8.50 13.05
CA GLY A 67 -11.54 -8.94 14.44
C GLY A 67 -12.88 -9.01 15.18
N TRP A 68 -13.74 -8.01 15.00
CA TRP A 68 -15.08 -7.96 15.60
C TRP A 68 -15.98 -9.09 15.08
N ALA A 69 -15.99 -9.32 13.76
CA ALA A 69 -16.76 -10.39 13.13
C ALA A 69 -16.34 -11.78 13.64
N GLU A 70 -15.06 -11.99 13.94
CA GLU A 70 -14.59 -13.24 14.53
C GLU A 70 -14.92 -13.32 16.03
N GLN A 71 -14.61 -12.29 16.81
CA GLN A 71 -14.71 -12.37 18.28
C GLN A 71 -16.15 -12.29 18.80
N VAL A 72 -17.01 -11.51 18.15
CA VAL A 72 -18.39 -11.28 18.60
C VAL A 72 -19.35 -12.21 17.89
N GLU A 73 -19.31 -12.23 16.55
CA GLU A 73 -20.28 -12.95 15.73
C GLU A 73 -19.85 -14.39 15.36
N ARG A 74 -18.60 -14.78 15.67
CA ARG A 74 -17.99 -16.07 15.28
C ARG A 74 -18.04 -16.34 13.77
N TRP A 75 -18.04 -15.28 12.95
CA TRP A 75 -18.04 -15.37 11.49
C TRP A 75 -16.62 -15.55 10.94
N PHE A 76 -16.04 -16.73 11.18
CA PHE A 76 -14.68 -17.08 10.74
C PHE A 76 -14.46 -16.88 9.24
N TRP A 77 -15.50 -17.14 8.44
CA TRP A 77 -15.48 -17.01 6.99
C TRP A 77 -15.37 -15.56 6.50
N LEU A 78 -15.81 -14.57 7.29
CA LEU A 78 -15.78 -13.16 6.88
C LEU A 78 -14.44 -12.49 7.20
N ARG A 79 -13.74 -12.97 8.23
CA ARG A 79 -12.41 -12.46 8.60
C ARG A 79 -11.39 -12.61 7.49
N ILE A 80 -11.32 -13.81 6.90
CA ILE A 80 -10.35 -14.18 5.85
C ILE A 80 -10.45 -13.22 4.64
N PRO A 81 -11.61 -13.02 4.00
CA PRO A 81 -11.74 -12.12 2.86
C PRO A 81 -11.48 -10.66 3.25
N LEU A 82 -11.83 -10.22 4.46
CA LEU A 82 -11.54 -8.85 4.92
C LEU A 82 -10.03 -8.61 5.11
N ALA A 83 -9.32 -9.53 5.76
CA ALA A 83 -7.87 -9.42 5.93
C ALA A 83 -7.12 -9.57 4.60
N LEU A 84 -7.57 -10.48 3.71
CA LEU A 84 -7.05 -10.59 2.35
C LEU A 84 -7.30 -9.33 1.54
N LEU A 85 -8.46 -8.69 1.66
CA LEU A 85 -8.74 -7.44 0.97
C LEU A 85 -7.75 -6.33 1.37
N VAL A 86 -7.44 -6.22 2.66
CA VAL A 86 -6.43 -5.26 3.14
C VAL A 86 -5.04 -5.59 2.59
N LEU A 87 -4.64 -6.87 2.60
CA LEU A 87 -3.36 -7.31 2.04
C LEU A 87 -3.25 -7.07 0.53
N LEU A 88 -4.32 -7.34 -0.21
CA LEU A 88 -4.32 -7.28 -1.68
C LEU A 88 -4.53 -5.87 -2.23
N VAL A 89 -5.11 -4.95 -1.44
CA VAL A 89 -5.44 -3.60 -1.88
C VAL A 89 -4.58 -2.56 -1.17
N TYR A 90 -4.58 -2.54 0.16
CA TYR A 90 -3.93 -1.46 0.91
C TYR A 90 -2.42 -1.60 0.92
N VAL A 91 -1.87 -2.81 1.13
CA VAL A 91 -0.41 -3.01 1.14
C VAL A 91 0.26 -2.59 -0.17
N PRO A 92 -0.19 -3.03 -1.37
CA PRO A 92 0.41 -2.55 -2.61
C PRO A 92 0.18 -1.05 -2.83
N PHE A 93 -0.93 -0.50 -2.32
CA PHE A 93 -1.22 0.93 -2.37
C PHE A 93 -0.24 1.76 -1.52
N ALA A 94 0.01 1.37 -0.27
CA ALA A 94 0.98 2.01 0.62
C ALA A 94 2.41 1.92 0.05
N ALA A 95 2.72 0.83 -0.65
CA ALA A 95 4.00 0.63 -1.33
C ALA A 95 4.18 1.49 -2.60
N THR A 96 3.13 2.12 -3.15
CA THR A 96 3.23 2.91 -4.41
C THR A 96 4.18 4.10 -4.33
N LEU A 97 4.35 4.68 -3.13
CA LEU A 97 5.21 5.85 -2.89
C LEU A 97 6.52 5.48 -2.18
N ALA A 98 6.71 4.21 -1.81
CA ALA A 98 7.96 3.71 -1.26
C ALA A 98 9.08 3.74 -2.31
N ARG A 99 10.30 4.05 -1.90
CA ARG A 99 11.48 3.80 -2.74
C ARG A 99 11.67 2.29 -2.83
N ILE A 100 11.43 1.74 -4.01
CA ILE A 100 11.75 0.35 -4.30
C ILE A 100 13.28 0.26 -4.45
N HIS A 101 14.01 -0.01 -3.36
CA HIS A 101 15.42 -0.42 -3.40
C HIS A 101 15.51 -1.89 -3.85
N LEU A 102 14.97 -2.23 -5.03
CA LEU A 102 15.33 -3.51 -5.65
C LEU A 102 16.71 -3.33 -6.30
N ALA A 103 17.75 -3.68 -5.54
CA ALA A 103 19.16 -3.48 -5.84
C ALA A 103 19.69 -4.13 -7.15
N ARG A 104 18.84 -4.81 -7.94
CA ARG A 104 19.27 -5.50 -9.17
C ARG A 104 18.48 -5.20 -10.43
N VAL A 105 17.36 -4.48 -10.36
CA VAL A 105 16.63 -4.10 -11.58
C VAL A 105 17.05 -2.69 -11.99
N ARG A 106 18.16 -2.64 -12.73
CA ARG A 106 18.62 -1.48 -13.52
C ARG A 106 17.41 -0.77 -14.16
N ARG A 107 17.36 0.58 -14.06
CA ARG A 107 16.44 1.51 -14.75
C ARG A 107 15.04 1.74 -14.14
N GLY A 108 14.87 1.61 -12.83
CA GLY A 108 13.66 2.12 -12.15
C GLY A 108 13.78 3.62 -11.84
N SER A 109 13.20 4.49 -12.66
CA SER A 109 13.07 5.92 -12.35
C SER A 109 12.54 6.12 -10.93
N THR A 110 13.24 6.92 -10.12
CA THR A 110 12.83 7.26 -8.75
C THR A 110 11.39 7.82 -8.75
N PRO A 111 10.63 7.73 -7.64
CA PRO A 111 9.29 8.32 -7.57
C PRO A 111 9.28 9.79 -8.02
N GLN A 112 10.36 10.52 -7.70
CA GLN A 112 10.61 11.88 -8.15
C GLN A 112 10.76 11.98 -9.69
N ALA A 113 11.61 11.15 -10.31
CA ALA A 113 11.79 11.14 -11.76
C ALA A 113 10.49 10.77 -12.51
N ARG A 114 9.66 9.87 -11.95
CA ARG A 114 8.35 9.54 -12.53
C ARG A 114 7.35 10.70 -12.43
N LEU A 115 7.35 11.40 -11.29
CA LEU A 115 6.51 12.59 -11.11
C LEU A 115 6.92 13.71 -12.08
N GLN A 116 8.23 13.92 -12.26
CA GLN A 116 8.77 14.89 -13.23
C GLN A 116 8.41 14.53 -14.67
N GLN A 117 8.50 13.24 -15.05
CA GLN A 117 8.04 12.76 -16.37
C GLN A 117 6.53 12.97 -16.60
N MET A 118 5.73 13.07 -15.53
CA MET A 118 4.30 13.36 -15.59
C MET A 118 3.98 14.87 -15.56
N GLY A 119 5.00 15.73 -15.58
CA GLY A 119 4.85 17.20 -15.59
C GLY A 119 4.87 17.84 -14.21
N ALA A 120 5.30 17.14 -13.15
CA ALA A 120 5.48 17.75 -11.85
C ALA A 120 6.74 18.62 -11.79
N THR A 121 6.65 19.80 -11.19
CA THR A 121 7.84 20.61 -10.88
C THR A 121 8.76 19.85 -9.90
N PRO A 122 10.09 20.06 -9.95
CA PRO A 122 11.04 19.34 -9.10
C PRO A 122 10.71 19.42 -7.60
N GLY A 123 10.34 20.62 -7.12
CA GLY A 123 9.96 20.83 -5.71
C GLY A 123 8.65 20.11 -5.32
N MET A 124 7.69 19.98 -6.23
CA MET A 124 6.46 19.23 -5.98
C MET A 124 6.72 17.72 -5.96
N ALA A 125 7.53 17.23 -6.90
CA ALA A 125 7.93 15.83 -6.96
C ALA A 125 8.67 15.39 -5.69
N GLU A 126 9.55 16.26 -5.18
CA GLU A 126 10.25 16.02 -3.92
C GLU A 126 9.31 16.07 -2.71
N ALA A 127 8.42 17.06 -2.61
CA ALA A 127 7.48 17.19 -1.51
C ALA A 127 6.55 15.96 -1.41
N ILE A 128 6.02 15.48 -2.54
CA ILE A 128 5.18 14.27 -2.60
C ILE A 128 5.99 13.04 -2.20
N ALA A 129 7.20 12.88 -2.74
CA ALA A 129 8.04 11.73 -2.42
C ALA A 129 8.44 11.70 -0.93
N ARG A 130 8.71 12.86 -0.32
CA ARG A 130 9.08 12.98 1.09
C ARG A 130 7.86 12.68 1.99
N ALA A 131 6.69 13.20 1.64
CA ALA A 131 5.43 12.94 2.32
C ALA A 131 4.99 11.47 2.25
N GLY A 132 5.32 10.76 1.16
CA GLY A 132 4.99 9.36 0.96
C GLY A 132 5.83 8.36 1.79
N ARG A 133 7.05 8.73 2.19
CA ARG A 133 7.97 7.83 2.94
C ARG A 133 7.40 7.21 4.21
N PRO A 134 6.82 7.97 5.17
CA PRO A 134 6.31 7.39 6.41
C PRO A 134 5.19 6.37 6.17
N TRP A 135 4.41 6.52 5.10
CA TRP A 135 3.31 5.61 4.78
C TRP A 135 3.77 4.23 4.35
N ALA A 136 5.01 4.08 3.88
CA ALA A 136 5.58 2.76 3.65
C ALA A 136 5.71 1.97 4.95
N VAL A 137 6.15 2.63 6.03
CA VAL A 137 6.25 2.04 7.37
C VAL A 137 4.87 1.69 7.89
N VAL A 138 3.90 2.59 7.76
CA VAL A 138 2.50 2.33 8.13
C VAL A 138 1.95 1.12 7.36
N GLY A 139 2.20 1.05 6.06
CA GLY A 139 1.85 -0.10 5.22
C GLY A 139 2.46 -1.41 5.74
N SER A 140 3.73 -1.40 6.15
CA SER A 140 4.39 -2.57 6.75
C SER A 140 3.75 -2.98 8.08
N VAL A 141 3.41 -2.03 8.96
CA VAL A 141 2.72 -2.32 10.22
C VAL A 141 1.34 -2.93 9.95
N VAL A 142 0.54 -2.31 9.07
CA VAL A 142 -0.79 -2.84 8.71
C VAL A 142 -0.69 -4.23 8.08
N MET A 143 0.32 -4.48 7.25
CA MET A 143 0.59 -5.81 6.70
C MET A 143 0.84 -6.84 7.80
N ILE A 144 1.69 -6.53 8.77
CA ILE A 144 1.99 -7.42 9.91
C ILE A 144 0.70 -7.72 10.69
N VAL A 145 -0.11 -6.70 11.00
CA VAL A 145 -1.39 -6.88 11.69
C VAL A 145 -2.35 -7.75 10.89
N ALA A 146 -2.49 -7.53 9.58
CA ALA A 146 -3.36 -8.33 8.73
C ALA A 146 -2.91 -9.80 8.65
N VAL A 147 -1.60 -10.04 8.57
CA VAL A 147 -1.03 -11.40 8.61
C VAL A 147 -1.28 -12.05 9.97
N LEU A 148 -1.10 -11.32 11.07
CA LEU A 148 -1.40 -11.81 12.41
C LEU A 148 -2.86 -12.21 12.53
N ILE A 149 -3.80 -11.37 12.07
CA ILE A 149 -5.24 -11.69 12.08
C ILE A 149 -5.53 -12.96 11.26
N LEU A 150 -4.87 -13.14 10.11
CA LEU A 150 -5.02 -14.37 9.31
C LEU A 150 -4.46 -15.61 10.01
N ALA A 151 -3.27 -15.48 10.61
CA ALA A 151 -2.54 -16.58 11.22
C ALA A 151 -3.03 -16.94 12.63
N TRP A 152 -3.73 -16.02 13.31
CA TRP A 152 -4.18 -16.17 14.70
C TRP A 152 -4.95 -17.46 14.97
N HIS A 153 -5.78 -17.90 14.01
CA HIS A 153 -6.54 -19.15 14.15
C HIS A 153 -5.65 -20.41 14.09
N HIS A 154 -4.48 -20.36 13.44
CA HIS A 154 -3.57 -21.50 13.41
C HIS A 154 -2.69 -21.59 14.66
N LEU A 155 -2.73 -20.57 15.52
CA LEU A 155 -2.00 -20.49 16.79
C LEU A 155 -2.89 -20.84 18.01
N ARG A 156 -4.20 -21.02 17.82
CA ARG A 156 -5.13 -21.58 18.80
C ARG A 156 -5.38 -23.05 18.48
#